data_AF-A0A1D3L4U0-F1
#
_entry.id   AF-A0A1D3L4U0-F1
#
_cell.length_a   1.000
_cell.length_b   1.000
_cell.length_c   1.000
_cell.angle_alpha   90.00
_cell.angle_beta   90.00
_cell.angle_gamma   90.00
#
_symmetry.space_group_name_H-M   'P 1'
#
loop_
_entity.id
_entity.type
_entity.pdbx_description
1 polymer ?
#
loop_
_entity_poly.entity_id
_entity_poly.type
_entity_poly.pdbx_seq_one_letter_code
_entity_poly.pdbx_strand_id
1 'polypeptide(L)'
;MVVYAGPLILGFLLGFILGTRIKENPESKLKFDASVYIVTLIFAVAMAYFLGAFPYYTDAPLASGFVAAFIGIIVGKLLFGRERSTENED
;
A
#
# COMPACT_ATOMS: atom_id res chain seq x y z
N MET A 1 11.96 0.56 22.87
CA MET A 1 11.28 1.02 21.64
C MET A 1 9.80 0.88 21.89
N VAL A 2 9.07 1.99 22.03
CA VAL A 2 7.61 1.97 22.27
C VAL A 2 6.96 1.90 20.89
N VAL A 3 6.12 0.90 20.64
CA VAL A 3 5.38 0.75 19.39
C VAL A 3 4.05 1.48 19.51
N TYR A 4 3.81 2.46 18.66
CA TYR A 4 2.55 3.21 18.64
C TYR A 4 1.55 2.51 17.73
N ALA A 5 0.70 1.67 18.32
CA ALA A 5 -0.25 0.85 17.57
C ALA A 5 -1.33 1.67 16.83
N GLY A 6 -1.71 2.85 17.33
CA GLY A 6 -2.77 3.68 16.74
C GLY A 6 -2.48 4.05 15.27
N PRO A 7 -1.37 4.73 14.96
CA PRO A 7 -0.96 5.04 13.59
C PRO A 7 -0.85 3.81 12.69
N LEU A 8 -0.36 2.69 13.22
CA LEU A 8 -0.21 1.44 12.47
C LEU A 8 -1.59 0.87 12.07
N ILE A 9 -2.51 0.75 13.02
CA ILE A 9 -3.84 0.18 12.78
C ILE A 9 -4.64 1.09 11.84
N LEU A 10 -4.67 2.39 12.09
CA LEU A 10 -5.41 3.34 11.26
C LEU A 10 -4.82 3.45 9.86
N GLY A 11 -3.49 3.52 9.76
CA GLY A 11 -2.79 3.49 8.49
C GLY A 11 -3.16 2.25 7.69
N PHE A 12 -3.00 1.07 8.28
CA PHE A 12 -3.33 -0.20 7.65
C PHE A 12 -4.78 -0.26 7.18
N LEU A 13 -5.76 0.10 8.02
CA LEU A 13 -7.18 0.03 7.64
C LEU A 13 -7.52 0.95 6.47
N LEU A 14 -7.03 2.19 6.49
CA LEU A 14 -7.25 3.14 5.40
C LEU A 14 -6.59 2.65 4.10
N GLY A 15 -5.34 2.20 4.21
CA GLY A 15 -4.62 1.62 3.08
C GLY A 15 -5.33 0.39 2.52
N PHE A 16 -5.79 -0.51 3.38
CA PHE A 16 -6.50 -1.71 3.03
C PHE A 16 -7.78 -1.41 2.25
N ILE A 17 -8.62 -0.50 2.76
CA ILE A 17 -9.84 -0.06 2.07
C ILE A 17 -9.49 0.48 0.68
N LEU A 18 -8.49 1.35 0.57
CA LEU A 18 -8.03 1.87 -0.73
C LEU A 18 -7.56 0.75 -1.66
N GLY A 19 -6.76 -0.18 -1.15
CA GLY A 19 -6.25 -1.35 -1.88
C GLY A 19 -7.37 -2.19 -2.50
N THR A 20 -8.45 -2.44 -1.76
CA THR A 20 -9.61 -3.19 -2.28
C THR A 20 -10.31 -2.52 -3.46
N ARG A 21 -10.09 -1.21 -3.66
CA ARG A 21 -10.72 -0.42 -4.72
C ARG A 21 -9.82 -0.23 -5.94
N ILE A 22 -8.54 -0.59 -5.85
CA ILE A 22 -7.63 -0.53 -7.00
C ILE A 22 -7.98 -1.68 -7.95
N LYS A 23 -8.61 -1.33 -9.06
CA LYS A 23 -8.91 -2.25 -10.17
C LYS A 23 -8.05 -1.89 -11.37
N GLU A 24 -7.67 -2.90 -12.13
CA GLU A 24 -7.04 -2.69 -13.42
C GLU A 24 -8.15 -2.25 -14.39
N ASN A 25 -7.87 -1.22 -15.20
CA ASN A 25 -8.83 -0.77 -16.19
C ASN A 25 -8.34 -1.29 -17.55
N PRO A 26 -9.07 -2.21 -18.20
CA PRO A 26 -8.66 -2.77 -19.49
C PRO A 26 -8.65 -1.74 -20.63
N GLU A 27 -9.41 -0.66 -20.52
CA GLU A 27 -9.36 0.47 -21.48
C GLU A 27 -8.17 1.40 -21.24
N SER A 28 -7.60 1.34 -20.03
CA SER A 28 -6.39 2.07 -19.70
C SER A 28 -5.19 1.35 -20.29
N LYS A 29 -4.53 1.96 -21.27
CA LYS A 29 -3.24 1.47 -21.82
C LYS A 29 -2.09 1.48 -20.79
N LEU A 30 -2.36 1.85 -19.53
CA LEU A 30 -1.42 1.78 -18.42
C LEU A 30 -1.21 0.31 -18.01
N LYS A 31 -0.09 -0.24 -18.46
CA LYS A 31 0.38 -1.54 -17.98
C LYS A 31 0.99 -1.34 -16.59
N PHE A 32 0.35 -1.90 -15.56
CA PHE A 32 0.93 -2.01 -14.22
C PHE A 32 1.96 -3.14 -14.21
N ASP A 33 3.06 -2.92 -14.93
CA ASP A 33 4.14 -3.90 -15.05
C ASP A 33 5.02 -3.90 -13.79
N ALA A 34 5.85 -4.93 -13.61
CA ALA A 34 6.72 -5.08 -12.44
C ALA A 34 7.56 -3.82 -12.16
N SER A 35 8.03 -3.15 -13.22
CA SER A 35 8.78 -1.90 -13.15
C SER A 35 8.01 -0.77 -12.46
N VAL A 36 6.68 -0.66 -12.70
CA VAL A 36 5.84 0.38 -12.08
C VAL A 36 5.72 0.15 -10.58
N TYR A 37 5.56 -1.11 -10.16
CA TYR A 37 5.51 -1.47 -8.74
C TYR A 37 6.84 -1.18 -8.04
N ILE A 38 7.98 -1.49 -8.69
CA ILE A 38 9.31 -1.21 -8.14
C ILE A 38 9.50 0.30 -7.93
N VAL A 39 9.18 1.12 -8.94
CA VAL A 39 9.29 2.59 -8.83
C VAL A 39 8.37 3.13 -7.73
N THR A 40 7.14 2.61 -7.66
CA THR A 40 6.16 2.99 -6.62
C THR A 40 6.66 2.63 -5.23
N LEU A 41 7.28 1.46 -5.06
CA LEU A 41 7.86 1.02 -3.79
C LEU A 41 9.02 1.92 -3.35
N ILE A 42 9.93 2.27 -4.26
CA ILE A 42 11.04 3.20 -3.98
C ILE A 42 10.50 4.55 -3.52
N PHE A 43 9.52 5.10 -4.25
CA PHE A 43 8.90 6.37 -3.89
C PHE A 43 8.15 6.31 -2.56
N ALA A 44 7.46 5.21 -2.26
CA ALA A 44 6.79 5.01 -0.98
C ALA A 44 7.80 5.01 0.18
N VAL A 45 8.94 4.31 0.02
CA VAL A 45 10.00 4.30 1.05
C VAL A 45 10.62 5.69 1.22
N ALA A 46 10.94 6.37 0.11
CA ALA A 46 11.45 7.75 0.16
C ALA A 46 10.47 8.68 0.87
N MET A 47 9.17 8.57 0.57
CA MET A 47 8.13 9.37 1.20
C MET A 47 8.01 9.08 2.69
N ALA A 48 8.06 7.81 3.09
CA ALA A 48 8.06 7.43 4.50
C ALA A 48 9.23 8.04 5.27
N TYR A 49 10.41 8.13 4.64
CA TYR A 49 11.60 8.74 5.24
C TYR A 49 11.49 10.27 5.34
N PHE A 50 11.11 10.94 4.25
CA PHE A 50 10.98 12.41 4.25
C PHE A 50 9.84 12.92 5.10
N LEU A 51 8.76 12.13 5.24
CA LEU A 51 7.66 12.46 6.15
C LEU A 51 8.09 12.32 7.62
N GLY A 52 9.04 11.41 7.89
CA GLY A 52 9.58 11.15 9.21
C GLY A 52 8.56 10.51 10.17
N ALA A 53 9.01 10.15 11.37
CA ALA A 53 8.09 9.79 12.44
C ALA A 53 7.16 10.97 12.74
N PHE A 54 5.89 10.65 13.02
CA PHE A 54 4.98 11.66 13.55
C PHE A 54 5.56 12.24 14.86
N PRO A 55 5.35 13.54 15.15
CA PRO A 55 5.86 14.15 16.37
C PRO A 55 5.56 13.29 17.61
N TYR A 56 6.53 13.21 18.52
CA TYR A 56 6.47 12.43 19.78
C TYR A 56 6.57 10.90 19.64
N TYR A 57 6.67 10.34 18.43
CA TYR A 57 7.00 8.93 18.24
C TYR A 57 8.50 8.74 18.02
N THR A 58 9.11 7.89 18.84
CA THR A 58 10.54 7.54 18.77
C THR A 58 10.76 6.09 18.35
N ASP A 59 9.79 5.52 17.62
CA ASP A 59 9.78 4.14 17.18
C ASP A 59 10.75 3.94 16.00
N ALA A 60 10.58 4.62 14.88
CA ALA A 60 11.45 4.47 13.71
C ALA A 60 11.61 5.80 12.94
N PRO A 61 12.70 6.02 12.19
CA PRO A 61 12.87 7.23 11.38
C PRO A 61 11.86 7.34 10.22
N LEU A 62 11.11 6.26 9.94
CA LEU A 62 10.08 6.19 8.92
C LEU A 62 8.71 6.50 9.52
N ALA A 63 7.85 7.15 8.74
CA ALA A 63 6.44 7.32 9.07
C ALA A 63 5.73 5.96 9.20
N SER A 64 5.68 5.39 10.42
CA SER A 64 5.18 4.05 10.68
C SER A 64 3.73 3.85 10.22
N GLY A 65 2.87 4.85 10.40
CA GLY A 65 1.50 4.84 9.88
C GLY A 65 1.41 4.84 8.35
N PHE A 66 2.31 5.55 7.66
CA PHE A 66 2.37 5.53 6.19
C PHE A 66 2.83 4.16 5.67
N VAL A 67 3.85 3.57 6.31
CA VAL A 67 4.31 2.21 5.99
C VAL A 67 3.17 1.20 6.17
N ALA A 68 2.44 1.28 7.29
CA ALA A 68 1.29 0.43 7.54
C ALA A 68 0.19 0.61 6.49
N ALA A 69 -0.08 1.85 6.06
CA ALA A 69 -1.02 2.13 4.97
C ALA A 69 -0.58 1.53 3.65
N PHE A 70 0.70 1.64 3.30
CA PHE A 70 1.23 1.05 2.06
C PHE A 70 1.09 -0.49 2.06
N ILE A 71 1.38 -1.13 3.19
CA ILE A 71 1.15 -2.58 3.37
C ILE A 71 -0.35 -2.89 3.22
N GLY A 72 -1.22 -2.09 3.85
CA GLY A 72 -2.67 -2.22 3.71
C GLY A 72 -3.12 -2.20 2.25
N ILE A 73 -2.62 -1.24 1.46
CA ILE A 73 -2.96 -1.12 0.02
C ILE A 73 -2.60 -2.40 -0.73
N ILE A 74 -1.39 -2.92 -0.52
CA ILE A 74 -0.93 -4.15 -1.18
C ILE A 74 -1.83 -5.32 -0.78
N VAL A 75 -2.07 -5.52 0.51
CA VAL A 75 -2.92 -6.61 1.02
C VAL A 75 -4.35 -6.50 0.49
N GLY A 76 -4.94 -5.30 0.50
CA GLY A 76 -6.28 -5.06 -0.01
C GLY A 76 -6.40 -5.35 -1.51
N LYS A 77 -5.41 -4.93 -2.31
CA LYS A 77 -5.38 -5.22 -3.75
C LYS A 77 -5.21 -6.73 -4.03
N LEU A 78 -4.31 -7.40 -3.32
CA LEU A 78 -4.06 -8.83 -3.52
C LEU A 78 -5.26 -9.70 -3.16
N LEU A 79 -5.99 -9.35 -2.09
CA LEU A 79 -7.15 -10.12 -1.63
C LEU A 79 -8.43 -9.83 -2.42
N PHE A 80 -8.68 -8.57 -2.82
CA PHE A 80 -9.97 -8.14 -3.38
C PHE A 80 -9.90 -7.48 -4.76
N GLY A 81 -8.71 -7.12 -5.23
CA GLY A 81 -8.48 -6.42 -6.50
C GLY A 81 -8.10 -7.31 -7.68
N ARG A 82 -8.00 -8.64 -7.49
CA ARG A 82 -7.78 -9.58 -8.60
C ARG A 82 -9.06 -9.68 -9.43
N GLU A 83 -9.00 -9.29 -10.70
CA GLU A 83 -10.04 -9.68 -11.65
C GLU A 83 -10.11 -11.20 -11.71
N ARG A 84 -11.32 -11.77 -11.69
CA ARG A 84 -11.49 -13.19 -12.01
C ARG A 84 -10.95 -13.37 -13.42
N SER A 85 -9.85 -14.10 -13.60
CA SER A 85 -9.64 -14.80 -14.85
C SER A 85 -10.91 -15.60 -15.07
N THR A 86 -11.68 -15.23 -16.09
CA THR A 86 -12.62 -16.15 -16.70
C THR A 86 -11.80 -17.36 -17.12
N GLU A 87 -11.89 -18.39 -16.29
CA GLU A 87 -11.58 -19.76 -16.66
C GLU A 87 -12.40 -20.03 -17.91
N ASN A 88 -11.70 -20.15 -19.05
CA ASN A 88 -12.33 -20.65 -20.26
C ASN A 88 -12.71 -22.10 -19.93
N GLU A 89 -13.99 -22.31 -19.62
CA GLU A 89 -14.58 -23.65 -19.67
C GLU A 89 -14.58 -24.06 -21.15
N ASP A 90 -13.71 -25.02 -21.46
CA ASP A 90 -13.64 -25.74 -22.74
C ASP A 90 -14.90 -26.61 -22.97
#